data_AF-A0A6V7Q340-F1
#
_entry.id   AF-A0A6V7Q340-F1
#
_cell.length_a   1.000
_cell.length_b   1.000
_cell.length_c   1.000
_cell.angle_alpha   90.00
_cell.angle_beta   90.00
_cell.angle_gamma   90.00
#
_symmetry.space_group_name_H-M   'P 1'
#
loop_
_entity.id
_entity.type
_entity.pdbx_description
1 polymer ?
#
loop_
_entity_poly.entity_id
_entity_poly.type
_entity_poly.pdbx_seq_one_letter_code
_entity_poly.pdbx_strand_id
1 'polypeptide(L)'
;MTTTTTKTTTTTTKQPETLARNPRACFSVAAYAKAVVVGLVGGGAAVDAGLTAAELAAIEASLGFSFPPDLRALLAEALPISPGFPNWRSPSSSLLLLLRRPLADLLLRADRARETLDRAPILVPIYRRYYVPASPALAGNPVFHVRAGEVRVAAVDIADFFARWGSGAVVAAAAAAWGGKREEARRVEVWTEMAEEEAGTCGRGEAARAVERGLVEMGARLREAGWGRRRCGR
;
A
#
# COMPACT_ATOMS: atom_id res chain seq x y z
N MET A 1 36.87 34.53 53.29
CA MET A 1 36.88 34.89 51.86
C MET A 1 37.11 33.61 51.06
N THR A 2 36.04 32.99 50.58
CA THR A 2 36.07 31.81 49.70
C THR A 2 34.82 31.90 48.83
N THR A 3 35.00 32.27 47.56
CA THR A 3 33.93 32.40 46.57
C THR A 3 33.75 31.08 45.84
N THR A 4 32.55 30.51 45.95
CA THR A 4 32.07 29.32 45.23
C THR A 4 31.61 29.73 43.84
N THR A 5 32.18 29.12 42.79
CA THR A 5 31.76 29.33 41.40
C THR A 5 30.83 28.19 40.95
N THR A 6 29.59 28.56 40.65
CA THR A 6 28.51 27.71 40.10
C THR A 6 28.77 27.42 38.62
N LYS A 7 28.73 26.15 38.21
CA LYS A 7 28.66 25.74 36.79
C LYS A 7 27.20 25.43 36.42
N THR A 8 26.68 26.22 35.49
CA THR A 8 25.39 26.01 34.81
C THR A 8 25.57 24.98 33.70
N THR A 9 24.82 23.87 33.76
CA THR A 9 24.77 22.86 32.70
C THR A 9 23.49 23.06 31.89
N THR A 10 23.63 23.51 30.65
CA THR A 10 22.53 23.60 29.67
C THR A 10 22.25 22.22 29.09
N THR A 11 21.06 21.69 29.30
CA THR A 11 20.59 20.42 28.72
C THR A 11 20.09 20.66 27.29
N THR A 12 20.88 20.27 26.29
CA THR A 12 20.45 20.22 24.89
C THR A 12 19.83 18.87 24.57
N THR A 13 18.54 18.89 24.23
CA THR A 13 17.74 17.77 23.73
C THR A 13 18.36 17.15 22.46
N LYS A 14 18.77 15.88 22.54
CA LYS A 14 19.25 15.09 21.39
C LYS A 14 18.08 14.59 20.55
N GLN A 15 18.03 15.02 19.28
CA GLN A 15 17.32 14.31 18.22
C GLN A 15 17.96 12.93 17.98
N PRO A 16 17.19 11.87 17.68
CA PRO A 16 17.76 10.57 17.37
C PRO A 16 18.36 10.55 15.95
N GLU A 17 19.68 10.48 16.01
CA GLU A 17 20.70 10.03 15.07
C GLU A 17 20.21 9.28 13.81
N THR A 18 20.58 9.89 12.68
CA THR A 18 20.40 9.51 11.28
C THR A 18 20.95 8.13 10.93
N LEU A 19 20.13 7.27 10.31
CA LEU A 19 20.62 6.10 9.57
C LEU A 19 21.54 6.54 8.43
N ALA A 20 22.66 5.84 8.29
CA ALA A 20 23.73 6.08 7.34
C ALA A 20 23.22 6.33 5.90
N ARG A 21 23.52 7.53 5.37
CA ARG A 21 23.24 7.94 4.00
C ARG A 21 24.08 7.12 3.02
N ASN A 22 23.42 6.26 2.24
CA ASN A 22 24.01 5.70 1.03
C ASN A 22 23.73 6.66 -0.14
N PRO A 23 24.73 7.31 -0.75
CA PRO A 23 24.56 8.43 -1.70
C PRO A 23 23.99 8.03 -3.08
N ARG A 24 23.58 6.77 -3.27
CA ARG A 24 22.96 6.25 -4.49
C ARG A 24 21.46 5.93 -4.34
N ALA A 25 20.90 6.06 -3.13
CA ALA A 25 19.48 5.85 -2.90
C ALA A 25 18.73 7.17 -3.13
N CYS A 26 18.04 7.27 -4.26
CA CYS A 26 17.14 8.39 -4.54
C CYS A 26 15.85 8.20 -3.74
N PHE A 27 15.75 8.77 -2.53
CA PHE A 27 14.54 8.73 -1.68
C PHE A 27 13.38 9.63 -2.20
N SER A 28 13.22 9.76 -3.52
CA SER A 28 12.26 10.70 -4.09
C SER A 28 10.93 10.01 -4.38
N VAL A 29 9.90 10.20 -3.54
CA VAL A 29 8.54 9.61 -3.63
C VAL A 29 8.02 9.46 -5.08
N ALA A 30 8.31 10.44 -5.93
CA ALA A 30 7.98 10.43 -7.36
C ALA A 30 8.72 9.36 -8.20
N ALA A 31 10.02 9.13 -7.97
CA ALA A 31 10.78 8.13 -8.72
C ALA A 31 10.29 6.69 -8.46
N TYR A 32 9.86 6.41 -7.22
CA TYR A 32 9.20 5.15 -6.87
C TYR A 32 7.87 5.01 -7.60
N ALA A 33 7.01 6.03 -7.51
CA ALA A 33 5.71 6.03 -8.18
C ALA A 33 5.88 5.76 -9.68
N LYS A 34 6.82 6.46 -10.33
CA LYS A 34 7.11 6.29 -11.75
C LYS A 34 7.57 4.88 -12.10
N ALA A 35 8.44 4.27 -11.30
CA ALA A 35 8.87 2.89 -11.54
C ALA A 35 7.73 1.88 -11.37
N VAL A 36 6.86 2.08 -10.39
CA VAL A 36 5.66 1.26 -10.20
C VAL A 36 4.70 1.41 -11.39
N VAL A 37 4.49 2.63 -11.90
CA VAL A 37 3.69 2.87 -13.12
C VAL A 37 4.29 2.16 -14.33
N VAL A 38 5.61 2.22 -14.53
CA VAL A 38 6.28 1.48 -15.60
C VAL A 38 6.04 -0.02 -15.47
N GLY A 39 6.11 -0.57 -14.25
CA GLY A 39 5.79 -1.96 -13.97
C GLY A 39 4.32 -2.33 -14.25
N LEU A 40 3.38 -1.44 -13.89
CA LEU A 40 1.96 -1.59 -14.18
C LEU A 40 1.70 -1.69 -15.69
N VAL A 41 2.25 -0.75 -16.45
CA VAL A 41 2.11 -0.70 -17.91
C VAL A 41 2.79 -1.91 -18.57
N GLY A 42 4.00 -2.27 -18.12
CA GLY A 42 4.69 -3.50 -18.56
C GLY A 42 3.91 -4.78 -18.22
N GLY A 43 3.19 -4.76 -17.11
CA GLY A 43 2.26 -5.80 -16.67
C GLY A 43 0.94 -5.83 -17.44
N GLY A 44 0.74 -4.96 -18.43
CA GLY A 44 -0.45 -4.92 -19.27
C GLY A 44 -1.60 -4.06 -18.73
N ALA A 45 -1.41 -3.34 -17.61
CA ALA A 45 -2.43 -2.43 -17.10
C ALA A 45 -2.53 -1.15 -17.96
N ALA A 46 -3.75 -0.73 -18.24
CA ALA A 46 -4.03 0.57 -18.84
C ALA A 46 -3.97 1.65 -17.75
N VAL A 47 -3.26 2.74 -18.02
CA VAL A 47 -3.14 3.88 -17.10
C VAL A 47 -3.63 5.16 -17.76
N ASP A 48 -4.30 6.04 -17.04
CA ASP A 48 -4.70 7.39 -17.45
C ASP A 48 -3.82 8.43 -16.72
N ALA A 49 -3.94 9.70 -17.10
CA ALA A 49 -3.25 10.81 -16.44
C ALA A 49 -3.52 10.78 -14.93
N GLY A 50 -2.53 11.12 -14.11
CA GLY A 50 -2.62 11.17 -12.66
C GLY A 50 -3.72 12.10 -12.10
N LEU A 51 -3.98 11.98 -10.80
CA LEU A 51 -4.79 12.94 -10.04
C LEU A 51 -3.95 14.16 -9.67
N THR A 52 -4.55 15.33 -9.78
CA THR A 52 -3.96 16.56 -9.24
C THR A 52 -3.96 16.56 -7.71
N ALA A 53 -3.08 17.37 -7.11
CA ALA A 53 -3.05 17.53 -5.66
C ALA A 53 -4.39 18.02 -5.07
N ALA A 54 -5.14 18.82 -5.84
CA ALA A 54 -6.45 19.33 -5.45
C ALA A 54 -7.51 18.21 -5.45
N GLU A 55 -7.52 17.37 -6.49
CA GLU A 55 -8.42 16.21 -6.54
C GLU A 55 -8.13 15.21 -5.41
N LEU A 56 -6.86 14.92 -5.15
CA LEU A 56 -6.45 14.07 -4.02
C LEU A 56 -6.93 14.63 -2.68
N ALA A 57 -6.73 15.93 -2.43
CA ALA A 57 -7.18 16.58 -1.20
C ALA A 57 -8.72 16.57 -1.07
N ALA A 58 -9.46 16.75 -2.17
CA ALA A 58 -10.91 16.65 -2.17
C ALA A 58 -11.40 15.22 -1.84
N ILE A 59 -10.72 14.20 -2.36
CA ILE A 59 -11.03 12.80 -2.06
C ILE A 59 -10.76 12.49 -0.58
N GLU A 60 -9.60 12.88 -0.06
CA GLU A 60 -9.25 12.70 1.35
C GLU A 60 -10.26 13.39 2.29
N ALA A 61 -10.65 14.62 1.96
CA ALA A 61 -11.65 15.37 2.72
C ALA A 61 -13.04 14.72 2.67
N SER A 62 -13.46 14.23 1.50
CA SER A 62 -14.78 13.60 1.34
C SER A 62 -14.88 12.21 1.96
N LEU A 63 -13.79 11.46 2.00
CA LEU A 63 -13.76 10.09 2.54
C LEU A 63 -13.27 10.02 4.00
N GLY A 64 -12.76 11.12 4.56
CA GLY A 64 -12.36 11.20 5.96
C GLY A 64 -11.09 10.41 6.30
N PHE A 65 -10.17 10.24 5.34
CA PHE A 65 -8.86 9.60 5.56
C PHE A 65 -7.77 10.28 4.71
N SER A 66 -6.51 10.09 5.09
CA SER A 66 -5.37 10.55 4.29
C SER A 66 -4.72 9.38 3.54
N PHE A 67 -4.37 9.57 2.27
CA PHE A 67 -3.66 8.54 1.53
C PHE A 67 -2.25 8.35 2.11
N PRO A 68 -1.74 7.11 2.19
CA PRO A 68 -0.34 6.90 2.51
C PRO A 68 0.53 7.49 1.37
N PRO A 69 1.70 8.07 1.68
CA PRO A 69 2.50 8.82 0.72
C PRO A 69 2.86 8.09 -0.57
N ASP A 70 3.06 6.77 -0.49
CA ASP A 70 3.35 5.89 -1.63
C ASP A 70 2.16 5.75 -2.58
N LEU A 71 0.97 5.46 -2.05
CA LEU A 71 -0.26 5.38 -2.84
C LEU A 71 -0.65 6.74 -3.40
N ARG A 72 -0.51 7.80 -2.60
CA ARG A 72 -0.80 9.18 -3.03
C ARG A 72 0.04 9.54 -4.25
N ALA A 73 1.34 9.25 -4.21
CA ALA A 73 2.23 9.54 -5.32
C ALA A 73 1.99 8.66 -6.53
N LEU A 74 1.63 7.39 -6.34
CA LEU A 74 1.22 6.51 -7.43
C LEU A 74 0.01 7.08 -8.17
N LEU A 75 -1.03 7.47 -7.45
CA LEU A 75 -2.25 8.06 -8.01
C LEU A 75 -1.99 9.43 -8.66
N ALA A 76 -1.05 10.20 -8.12
CA ALA A 76 -0.62 11.47 -8.72
C ALA A 76 0.17 11.29 -10.01
N GLU A 77 0.93 10.20 -10.15
CA GLU A 77 1.69 9.89 -11.37
C GLU A 77 0.78 9.33 -12.46
N ALA A 78 -0.04 8.31 -12.14
CA ALA A 78 -0.97 7.71 -13.09
C ALA A 78 -2.12 6.97 -12.40
N LEU A 79 -3.33 7.02 -12.98
CA LEU A 79 -4.44 6.20 -12.52
C LEU A 79 -4.53 4.90 -13.32
N PRO A 80 -4.41 3.72 -12.70
CA PRO A 80 -4.74 2.48 -13.37
C PRO A 80 -6.26 2.39 -13.61
N ILE A 81 -6.65 2.23 -14.88
CA ILE A 81 -8.06 2.15 -15.33
C ILE A 81 -8.48 0.75 -15.80
N SER A 82 -7.59 -0.23 -15.68
CA SER A 82 -7.91 -1.63 -15.99
C SER A 82 -9.01 -2.19 -15.06
N PRO A 83 -9.73 -3.24 -15.50
CA PRO A 83 -10.77 -3.85 -14.69
C PRO A 83 -10.24 -4.31 -13.32
N GLY A 84 -10.97 -3.99 -12.26
CA GLY A 84 -10.61 -4.35 -10.88
C GLY A 84 -9.89 -3.24 -10.12
N PHE A 85 -9.42 -2.19 -10.80
CA PHE A 85 -8.93 -0.98 -10.13
C PHE A 85 -10.08 -0.07 -9.67
N PRO A 86 -9.94 0.61 -8.50
CA PRO A 86 -10.89 1.61 -8.07
C PRO A 86 -10.87 2.84 -8.99
N ASN A 87 -12.06 3.36 -9.34
CA ASN A 87 -12.16 4.63 -10.04
C ASN A 87 -12.13 5.78 -9.01
N TRP A 88 -10.95 6.35 -8.80
CA TRP A 88 -10.74 7.46 -7.85
C TRP A 88 -11.27 8.80 -8.35
N ARG A 89 -11.37 9.01 -9.67
CA ARG A 89 -11.91 10.25 -10.26
C ARG A 89 -13.42 10.40 -10.08
N SER A 90 -14.12 9.29 -9.90
CA SER A 90 -15.56 9.29 -9.66
C SER A 90 -15.88 8.44 -8.43
N PRO A 91 -15.95 9.06 -7.22
CA PRO A 91 -16.31 8.38 -5.97
C PRO A 91 -17.79 7.97 -6.00
N SER A 92 -18.07 6.95 -6.81
CA SER A 92 -19.37 6.33 -7.01
C SER A 92 -19.64 5.28 -5.92
N SER A 93 -20.86 4.75 -5.89
CA SER A 93 -21.25 3.63 -5.02
C SER A 93 -20.28 2.45 -5.08
N SER A 94 -19.63 2.23 -6.23
CA SER A 94 -18.62 1.19 -6.43
C SER A 94 -17.37 1.39 -5.56
N LEU A 95 -16.86 2.62 -5.43
CA LEU A 95 -15.70 2.93 -4.60
C LEU A 95 -16.04 2.82 -3.11
N LEU A 96 -17.18 3.37 -2.71
CA LEU A 96 -17.68 3.27 -1.33
C LEU A 96 -17.89 1.81 -0.92
N LEU A 97 -18.38 0.97 -1.83
CA LEU A 97 -18.52 -0.45 -1.58
C LEU A 97 -17.15 -1.13 -1.41
N LEU A 98 -16.14 -0.79 -2.22
CA LEU A 98 -14.78 -1.33 -2.02
C LEU A 98 -14.20 -0.94 -0.67
N LEU A 99 -14.37 0.32 -0.24
CA LEU A 99 -13.91 0.82 1.07
C LEU A 99 -14.60 0.14 2.26
N ARG A 100 -15.92 -0.12 2.15
CA ARG A 100 -16.71 -0.72 3.24
C ARG A 100 -16.63 -2.25 3.30
N ARG A 101 -16.20 -2.90 2.21
CA ARG A 101 -16.16 -4.37 2.09
C ARG A 101 -15.35 -5.07 3.18
N PRO A 102 -14.12 -4.66 3.53
CA PRO A 102 -13.33 -5.37 4.55
C PRO A 102 -14.08 -5.47 5.87
N LEU A 103 -14.64 -4.35 6.32
CA LEU A 103 -15.40 -4.30 7.56
C LEU A 103 -16.67 -5.15 7.49
N ALA A 104 -17.40 -5.12 6.36
CA ALA A 104 -18.59 -5.94 6.17
C ALA A 104 -18.29 -7.45 6.17
N ASP A 105 -17.22 -7.88 5.47
CA ASP A 105 -16.77 -9.26 5.43
C ASP A 105 -16.34 -9.75 6.83
N LEU A 106 -15.73 -8.87 7.65
CA LEU A 106 -15.27 -9.20 9.01
C LEU A 106 -16.39 -9.19 10.04
N LEU A 107 -17.34 -8.26 9.97
CA LEU A 107 -18.49 -8.22 10.87
C LEU A 107 -19.43 -9.43 10.71
N LEU A 108 -19.42 -10.07 9.54
CA LEU A 108 -20.19 -11.30 9.31
C LEU A 108 -19.62 -12.50 10.09
N ARG A 109 -18.34 -12.43 10.50
CA ARG A 109 -17.71 -13.44 11.35
C ARG A 109 -17.99 -13.14 12.82
N ALA A 110 -18.82 -13.97 13.44
CA ALA A 110 -19.35 -13.78 14.80
C ALA A 110 -18.28 -13.70 15.90
N ASP A 111 -17.04 -14.14 15.62
CA ASP A 111 -15.89 -14.11 16.51
C ASP A 111 -15.15 -12.75 16.53
N ARG A 112 -15.44 -11.83 15.60
CA ARG A 112 -14.74 -10.54 15.55
C ARG A 112 -15.42 -9.49 16.45
N ALA A 113 -14.70 -9.04 17.47
CA ALA A 113 -15.16 -7.97 18.35
C ALA A 113 -15.26 -6.65 17.59
N ARG A 114 -16.45 -6.04 17.61
CA ARG A 114 -16.71 -4.74 16.98
C ARG A 114 -15.79 -3.64 17.50
N GLU A 115 -15.48 -3.69 18.80
CA GLU A 115 -14.54 -2.79 19.44
C GLU A 115 -13.12 -2.85 18.84
N THR A 116 -12.65 -4.04 18.45
CA THR A 116 -11.36 -4.21 17.77
C THR A 116 -11.39 -3.59 16.37
N LEU A 117 -12.51 -3.76 15.66
CA LEU A 117 -12.70 -3.20 14.32
C LEU A 117 -12.83 -1.67 14.34
N ASP A 118 -13.39 -1.09 15.40
CA ASP A 118 -13.51 0.37 15.57
C ASP A 118 -12.14 1.06 15.73
N ARG A 119 -11.12 0.34 16.22
CA ARG A 119 -9.73 0.81 16.32
C ARG A 119 -8.92 0.53 15.05
N ALA A 120 -9.45 -0.23 14.11
CA ALA A 120 -8.72 -0.66 12.93
C ALA A 120 -8.52 0.51 11.95
N PRO A 121 -7.29 0.73 11.44
CA PRO A 121 -7.06 1.72 10.39
C PRO A 121 -7.94 1.49 9.16
N ILE A 122 -8.40 2.57 8.52
CA ILE A 122 -9.15 2.47 7.26
C ILE A 122 -8.30 1.76 6.20
N LEU A 123 -8.89 0.77 5.54
CA LEU A 123 -8.28 0.04 4.44
C LEU A 123 -8.63 0.68 3.10
N VAL A 124 -7.62 1.25 2.45
CA VAL A 124 -7.73 1.92 1.17
C VAL A 124 -7.58 0.88 0.04
N PRO A 125 -8.58 0.72 -0.85
CA PRO A 125 -8.51 -0.28 -1.92
C PRO A 125 -7.45 0.11 -2.95
N ILE A 126 -6.59 -0.83 -3.33
CA ILE A 126 -5.64 -0.65 -4.43
C ILE A 126 -6.13 -1.36 -5.67
N TYR A 127 -6.61 -2.59 -5.49
CA TYR A 127 -7.10 -3.43 -6.57
C TYR A 127 -8.00 -4.51 -5.99
N ARG A 128 -9.25 -4.63 -6.45
CA ARG A 128 -10.22 -5.64 -5.99
C ARG A 128 -10.27 -5.81 -4.46
N ARG A 129 -9.75 -6.93 -3.95
CA ARG A 129 -9.75 -7.34 -2.53
C ARG A 129 -8.41 -7.05 -1.84
N TYR A 130 -7.56 -6.24 -2.47
CA TYR A 130 -6.26 -5.83 -1.96
C TYR A 130 -6.31 -4.38 -1.49
N TYR A 131 -5.82 -4.17 -0.27
CA TYR A 131 -5.97 -2.93 0.47
C TYR A 131 -4.66 -2.54 1.14
N VAL A 132 -4.44 -1.24 1.31
CA VAL A 132 -3.36 -0.70 2.14
C VAL A 132 -3.97 0.13 3.28
N PRO A 133 -3.45 0.02 4.50
CA PRO A 133 -3.94 0.83 5.61
C PRO A 133 -3.56 2.31 5.42
N ALA A 134 -4.51 3.21 5.68
CA ALA A 134 -4.30 4.65 5.67
C ALA A 134 -3.46 5.13 6.88
N SER A 135 -3.44 4.37 7.97
CA SER A 135 -2.64 4.64 9.17
C SER A 135 -1.69 3.47 9.47
N PRO A 136 -0.40 3.71 9.77
CA PRO A 136 0.24 5.03 9.84
C PRO A 136 0.34 5.69 8.46
N ALA A 137 0.26 7.03 8.40
CA ALA A 137 0.37 7.80 7.15
C ALA A 137 1.83 7.88 6.65
N LEU A 138 2.47 6.72 6.48
CA LEU A 138 3.87 6.53 6.12
C LEU A 138 3.96 5.62 4.89
N ALA A 139 4.95 5.86 4.03
CA ALA A 139 5.24 4.96 2.92
C ALA A 139 5.70 3.57 3.41
N GLY A 140 5.53 2.56 2.57
CA GLY A 140 5.94 1.19 2.87
C GLY A 140 4.97 0.50 3.83
N ASN A 141 3.68 0.83 3.73
CA ASN A 141 2.62 0.10 4.40
C ASN A 141 2.35 -1.23 3.67
N PRO A 142 2.10 -2.33 4.40
CA PRO A 142 1.86 -3.62 3.77
C PRO A 142 0.53 -3.65 3.02
N VAL A 143 0.47 -4.50 1.99
CA VAL A 143 -0.77 -4.77 1.28
C VAL A 143 -1.45 -5.97 1.91
N PHE A 144 -2.71 -5.82 2.31
CA PHE A 144 -3.55 -6.89 2.82
C PHE A 144 -4.53 -7.38 1.76
N HIS A 145 -4.74 -8.69 1.71
CA HIS A 145 -5.84 -9.31 1.00
C HIS A 145 -6.95 -9.68 1.98
N VAL A 146 -8.16 -9.15 1.77
CA VAL A 146 -9.32 -9.40 2.63
C VAL A 146 -10.41 -10.10 1.84
N ARG A 147 -10.79 -11.31 2.26
CA ARG A 147 -11.83 -12.11 1.60
C ARG A 147 -12.59 -12.97 2.60
N ALA A 148 -13.92 -12.84 2.63
CA ALA A 148 -14.81 -13.73 3.40
C ALA A 148 -14.46 -13.79 4.90
N GLY A 149 -14.06 -12.63 5.45
CA GLY A 149 -13.66 -12.48 6.85
C GLY A 149 -12.23 -12.90 7.16
N GLU A 150 -11.45 -13.33 6.16
CA GLU A 150 -10.03 -13.66 6.30
C GLU A 150 -9.17 -12.48 5.88
N VAL A 151 -8.19 -12.13 6.72
CA VAL A 151 -7.18 -11.11 6.42
C VAL A 151 -5.85 -11.83 6.22
N ARG A 152 -5.11 -11.47 5.16
CA ARG A 152 -3.76 -12.01 4.89
C ARG A 152 -2.84 -10.91 4.40
N VAL A 153 -1.55 -10.99 4.75
CA VAL A 153 -0.51 -10.15 4.14
C VAL A 153 -0.24 -10.65 2.73
N ALA A 154 -0.47 -9.79 1.72
CA ALA A 154 -0.27 -10.11 0.32
C ALA A 154 1.11 -9.67 -0.19
N ALA A 155 1.64 -8.58 0.33
CA ALA A 155 2.93 -8.01 -0.04
C ALA A 155 3.49 -7.13 1.08
N VAL A 156 4.82 -6.96 1.11
CA VAL A 156 5.49 -6.12 2.13
C VAL A 156 5.20 -4.63 1.95
N ASP A 157 4.97 -4.20 0.70
CA ASP A 157 4.52 -2.86 0.32
C ASP A 157 3.88 -2.87 -1.09
N ILE A 158 3.47 -1.69 -1.56
CA ILE A 158 2.83 -1.49 -2.88
C ILE A 158 3.76 -1.87 -4.05
N ALA A 159 5.06 -1.67 -3.93
CA ALA A 159 6.00 -2.00 -5.00
C ALA A 159 6.24 -3.51 -5.06
N ASP A 160 6.39 -4.19 -3.93
CA ASP A 160 6.42 -5.65 -3.89
C ASP A 160 5.15 -6.25 -4.48
N PHE A 161 3.99 -5.66 -4.16
CA PHE A 161 2.71 -6.07 -4.73
C PHE A 161 2.70 -6.02 -6.26
N PHE A 162 3.11 -4.90 -6.86
CA PHE A 162 3.12 -4.75 -8.32
C PHE A 162 4.32 -5.44 -8.99
N ALA A 163 5.44 -5.64 -8.30
CA ALA A 163 6.56 -6.42 -8.82
C ALA A 163 6.13 -7.87 -9.09
N ARG A 164 5.30 -8.44 -8.21
CA ARG A 164 4.74 -9.80 -8.33
C ARG A 164 3.73 -9.97 -9.47
N TRP A 165 3.22 -8.89 -10.07
CA TRP A 165 2.33 -8.96 -11.24
C TRP A 165 3.01 -9.38 -12.54
N GLY A 166 4.35 -9.35 -12.63
CA GLY A 166 5.06 -9.87 -13.81
C GLY A 166 5.79 -8.83 -14.66
N SER A 167 6.18 -7.69 -14.07
CA SER A 167 7.25 -6.81 -14.59
C SER A 167 8.28 -6.52 -13.49
N GLY A 168 8.59 -7.57 -12.72
CA GLY A 168 9.30 -7.49 -11.45
C GLY A 168 10.70 -6.89 -11.55
N ALA A 169 11.40 -6.97 -12.68
CA ALA A 169 12.76 -6.44 -12.78
C ALA A 169 12.85 -4.91 -12.57
N VAL A 170 11.97 -4.14 -13.23
CA VAL A 170 12.00 -2.67 -13.14
C VAL A 170 11.50 -2.19 -11.78
N VAL A 171 10.41 -2.80 -11.29
CA VAL A 171 9.83 -2.45 -9.98
C VAL A 171 10.72 -2.90 -8.83
N ALA A 172 11.32 -4.09 -8.90
CA ALA A 172 12.24 -4.59 -7.87
C ALA A 172 13.55 -3.80 -7.85
N ALA A 173 14.07 -3.37 -9.00
CA ALA A 173 15.24 -2.50 -9.06
C ALA A 173 14.95 -1.14 -8.40
N ALA A 174 13.78 -0.55 -8.65
CA ALA A 174 13.38 0.71 -8.02
C ALA A 174 13.06 0.56 -6.53
N ALA A 175 12.40 -0.52 -6.12
CA ALA A 175 12.16 -0.84 -4.70
C ALA A 175 13.48 -1.05 -3.94
N ALA A 176 14.43 -1.79 -4.54
CA ALA A 176 15.77 -1.98 -3.98
C ALA A 176 16.54 -0.66 -3.85
N ALA A 177 16.40 0.25 -4.82
CA ALA A 177 17.03 1.57 -4.80
C ALA A 177 16.43 2.54 -3.75
N TRP A 178 15.20 2.28 -3.29
CA TRP A 178 14.49 3.18 -2.38
C TRP A 178 14.86 3.03 -0.91
N GLY A 179 14.92 1.79 -0.44
CA GLY A 179 15.07 1.48 0.98
C GLY A 179 15.69 0.12 1.25
N GLY A 180 16.25 -0.52 0.22
CA GLY A 180 16.65 -1.93 0.28
C GLY A 180 15.44 -2.86 0.21
N LYS A 181 15.72 -4.16 0.06
CA LYS A 181 14.67 -5.19 0.09
C LYS A 181 14.19 -5.34 1.53
N ARG A 182 13.00 -4.82 1.85
CA ARG A 182 12.38 -5.10 3.13
C ARG A 182 11.81 -6.52 3.09
N GLU A 183 12.38 -7.43 3.87
CA GLU A 183 11.93 -8.83 3.87
C GLU A 183 10.65 -9.03 4.70
N GLU A 184 10.35 -8.09 5.60
CA GLU A 184 9.21 -8.18 6.51
C GLU A 184 8.27 -6.96 6.43
N ALA A 185 6.97 -7.24 6.42
CA ALA A 185 5.92 -6.23 6.42
C ALA A 185 5.93 -5.39 7.70
N ARG A 186 5.63 -4.08 7.59
CA ARG A 186 5.37 -3.26 8.79
C ARG A 186 4.16 -3.85 9.54
N ARG A 187 4.29 -4.06 10.85
CA ARG A 187 3.15 -4.38 11.70
C ARG A 187 2.20 -3.19 11.75
N VAL A 188 0.94 -3.43 11.44
CA VAL A 188 -0.17 -2.48 11.59
C VAL A 188 -1.14 -3.12 12.57
N GLU A 189 -1.32 -2.49 13.74
CA GLU A 189 -2.17 -3.01 14.81
C GLU A 189 -3.58 -3.30 14.28
N VAL A 190 -4.21 -4.35 14.82
CA VAL A 190 -5.41 -5.02 14.29
C VAL A 190 -5.16 -5.81 12.99
N TRP A 191 -4.71 -5.19 11.90
CA TRP A 191 -4.63 -5.88 10.60
C TRP A 191 -3.57 -6.98 10.53
N THR A 192 -2.40 -6.74 11.10
CA THR A 192 -1.33 -7.73 11.15
C THR A 192 -1.66 -8.86 12.13
N GLU A 193 -2.26 -8.56 13.28
CA GLU A 193 -2.68 -9.57 14.27
C GLU A 193 -3.74 -10.50 13.69
N MET A 194 -4.75 -9.92 13.02
CA MET A 194 -5.77 -10.70 12.32
C MET A 194 -5.18 -11.58 11.21
N ALA A 195 -4.11 -11.14 10.55
CA ALA A 195 -3.42 -11.95 9.55
C ALA A 195 -2.58 -13.07 10.17
N GLU A 196 -2.02 -12.86 11.36
CA GLU A 196 -1.24 -13.85 12.11
C GLU A 196 -2.13 -14.94 12.73
N GLU A 197 -3.30 -14.57 13.28
CA GLU A 197 -4.30 -15.51 13.81
C GLU A 197 -4.75 -16.51 12.73
N GLU A 198 -5.07 -16.01 11.54
CA GLU A 198 -5.47 -16.83 10.38
C GLU A 198 -4.29 -17.66 9.82
N ALA A 199 -3.04 -17.24 10.05
CA ALA A 199 -1.87 -18.02 9.70
C ALA A 199 -1.56 -19.14 10.72
N GLY A 200 -2.15 -19.09 11.92
CA GLY A 200 -2.03 -20.11 12.97
C GLY A 200 -2.98 -21.29 12.80
N THR A 201 -4.11 -21.11 12.10
CA THR A 201 -5.20 -22.08 11.99
C THR A 201 -5.15 -22.97 10.74
N CYS A 202 -4.32 -22.64 9.73
CA CYS A 202 -4.11 -23.46 8.54
C CYS A 202 -2.69 -23.25 7.97
N GLY A 203 -2.11 -24.28 7.34
CA GLY A 203 -0.73 -24.35 6.87
C GLY A 203 -0.14 -23.02 6.37
N ARG A 204 0.66 -22.39 7.23
CA ARG A 204 1.33 -21.07 7.06
C ARG A 204 1.88 -20.81 5.65
N GLY A 205 2.38 -21.85 4.97
CA GLY A 205 2.94 -21.76 3.63
C GLY A 205 1.94 -21.90 2.48
N GLU A 206 0.85 -22.64 2.63
CA GLU A 206 -0.05 -22.93 1.50
C GLU A 206 -0.95 -21.73 1.17
N ALA A 207 -1.53 -21.09 2.19
CA ALA A 207 -2.40 -19.95 2.01
C ALA A 207 -1.64 -18.71 1.49
N ALA A 208 -0.43 -18.46 2.00
CA ALA A 208 0.44 -17.40 1.49
C ALA A 208 0.82 -17.64 0.01
N ARG A 209 1.20 -18.87 -0.34
CA ARG A 209 1.47 -19.26 -1.73
C ARG A 209 0.22 -19.17 -2.61
N ALA A 210 -0.98 -19.39 -2.08
CA ALA A 210 -2.23 -19.23 -2.84
C ALA A 210 -2.50 -17.76 -3.19
N VAL A 211 -2.26 -16.83 -2.25
CA VAL A 211 -2.32 -15.39 -2.54
C VAL A 211 -1.29 -14.99 -3.59
N GLU A 212 -0.06 -15.50 -3.46
CA GLU A 212 1.03 -15.26 -4.41
C GLU A 212 0.70 -15.80 -5.82
N ARG A 213 0.28 -17.07 -5.94
CA ARG A 213 -0.17 -17.64 -7.23
C ARG A 213 -1.30 -16.83 -7.85
N GLY A 214 -2.26 -16.38 -7.04
CA GLY A 214 -3.35 -15.53 -7.49
C GLY A 214 -2.88 -14.18 -8.04
N LEU A 215 -1.84 -13.57 -7.46
CA LEU A 215 -1.23 -12.34 -7.96
C LEU A 215 -0.55 -12.54 -9.32
N VAL A 216 0.20 -13.62 -9.47
CA VAL A 216 0.90 -13.94 -10.72
C VAL A 216 -0.09 -14.22 -11.86
N GLU A 217 -1.11 -15.05 -11.59
CA GLU A 217 -2.15 -15.39 -12.58
C GLU A 217 -2.95 -14.15 -13.01
N MET A 218 -3.27 -13.28 -12.06
CA MET A 218 -3.97 -12.03 -12.34
C MET A 218 -3.17 -11.12 -13.28
N GLY A 219 -1.86 -10.97 -13.04
CA GLY A 219 -0.98 -10.21 -13.93
C GLY A 219 -0.91 -10.83 -15.33
N ALA A 220 -0.90 -12.15 -15.44
CA ALA A 220 -0.96 -12.84 -16.72
C ALA A 220 -2.25 -12.52 -17.48
N ARG A 221 -3.41 -12.58 -16.81
CA ARG A 221 -4.72 -12.25 -17.39
C ARG A 221 -4.78 -10.80 -17.90
N LEU A 222 -4.17 -9.85 -17.18
CA LEU A 222 -4.12 -8.45 -17.63
C LEU A 222 -3.30 -8.30 -18.92
N ARG A 223 -2.17 -9.01 -19.05
CA ARG A 223 -1.36 -9.04 -20.28
C ARG A 223 -2.09 -9.70 -21.45
N GLU A 224 -2.69 -10.85 -21.23
CA GLU A 224 -3.44 -11.61 -22.25
C GLU A 224 -4.60 -10.78 -22.80
N ALA A 225 -5.28 -10.03 -21.94
CA ALA A 225 -6.41 -9.22 -22.35
C ALA A 225 -6.01 -7.93 -23.13
N GLY A 226 -4.71 -7.65 -23.29
CA GLY A 226 -4.19 -6.64 -24.24
C GLY A 226 -4.40 -5.17 -23.86
N TRP A 227 -4.61 -4.85 -22.58
CA TRP A 227 -5.04 -3.52 -22.12
C TRP A 227 -3.97 -2.42 -22.21
N GLY A 228 -2.70 -2.77 -22.45
CA GLY A 228 -1.60 -1.81 -22.67
C GLY A 228 -1.56 -1.19 -24.07
N ARG A 229 -2.33 -1.70 -25.04
CA ARG A 229 -2.48 -1.10 -26.38
C ARG A 229 -3.81 -0.38 -26.42
N ARG A 230 -3.89 0.87 -25.93
CA ARG A 230 -5.05 1.69 -26.27
C ARG A 230 -5.09 1.85 -27.78
N ARG A 231 -6.17 1.33 -28.38
CA ARG A 231 -6.72 1.77 -29.64
C ARG A 231 -6.91 3.28 -29.54
N CYS A 232 -5.99 4.05 -30.13
CA CYS A 232 -6.31 5.38 -30.61
C CYS A 232 -7.34 5.20 -31.74
N GLY A 233 -8.52 5.78 -31.56
CA GLY A 233 -9.57 5.88 -32.56
C GLY A 233 -10.74 6.62 -31.91
N ARG A 234 -11.24 7.75 -32.43
CA ARG A 234 -11.24 8.25 -33.81
C ARG A 234 -10.78 9.70 -33.87
#